data_AF-A0A2G4SSB9-F1
#
_entry.id   AF-A0A2G4SSB9-F1
#
_cell.length_a   1.000
_cell.length_b   1.000
_cell.length_c   1.000
_cell.angle_alpha   90.00
_cell.angle_beta   90.00
_cell.angle_gamma   90.00
#
_symmetry.space_group_name_H-M   'P 1'
#
loop_
_entity.id
_entity.type
_entity.pdbx_description
1 polymer ?
#
loop_
_entity_poly.entity_id
_entity_poly.type
_entity_poly.pdbx_seq_one_letter_code
_entity_poly.pdbx_strand_id
1 'polypeptide(L)'
;MTYTSVVPEFFENGFVFFHKQDLIGRPVAVVQMRHFPKFVDKTKSMSDLMQPFACLVLEIARQITRDRTRENEKNGSVPTLVSQISIIIDIAKAPFVPVDTGLVQVIKNITNARFPGFIGSVYVVNFGWMYQGIWQVVKLVLSENAKARVNFVSNQELKEIVDERNLLRGNMHI
;
A
#
# COMPACT_ATOMS: atom_id res chain seq x y z
N MET A 1 6.14 -8.43 17.75
CA MET A 1 6.90 -8.57 16.49
C MET A 1 8.36 -8.39 16.86
N THR A 2 9.22 -9.34 16.52
CA THR A 2 10.67 -9.23 16.74
C THR A 2 11.35 -8.75 15.46
N TYR A 3 12.57 -8.24 15.53
CA TYR A 3 13.32 -7.82 14.34
C TYR A 3 13.55 -8.97 13.33
N THR A 4 13.48 -10.22 13.78
CA THR A 4 13.59 -11.44 12.95
C THR A 4 12.28 -11.88 12.29
N SER A 5 11.17 -11.20 12.57
CA SER A 5 9.84 -11.60 12.06
C SER A 5 9.62 -11.25 10.59
N VAL A 6 10.41 -10.33 10.02
CA VAL A 6 10.31 -9.90 8.62
C VAL A 6 11.56 -10.36 7.89
N VAL A 7 11.35 -11.03 6.75
CA VAL A 7 12.45 -11.55 5.95
C VAL A 7 13.14 -10.42 5.15
N PRO A 8 14.49 -10.46 5.00
CA PRO A 8 15.26 -9.37 4.43
C PRO A 8 14.91 -9.05 2.96
N GLU A 9 14.38 -10.04 2.22
CA GLU A 9 14.03 -9.90 0.80
C GLU A 9 13.01 -8.77 0.54
N PHE A 10 12.20 -8.40 1.54
CA PHE A 10 11.28 -7.26 1.44
C PHE A 10 11.99 -5.90 1.32
N PHE A 11 13.23 -5.78 1.76
CA PHE A 11 13.97 -4.51 1.85
C PHE A 11 14.99 -4.30 0.73
N GLU A 12 15.25 -5.31 -0.11
CA GLU A 12 16.34 -5.27 -1.09
C GLU A 12 16.13 -4.25 -2.21
N ASN A 13 14.89 -4.11 -2.71
CA ASN A 13 14.62 -3.37 -3.95
C ASN A 13 13.52 -2.30 -3.78
N GLY A 14 13.15 -1.96 -2.55
CA GLY A 14 12.09 -0.97 -2.30
C GLY A 14 10.70 -1.45 -2.73
N PHE A 15 10.32 -2.66 -2.31
CA PHE A 15 8.99 -3.21 -2.60
C PHE A 15 7.85 -2.33 -2.07
N VAL A 16 7.96 -1.89 -0.81
CA VAL A 16 7.04 -0.95 -0.18
C VAL A 16 7.80 0.14 0.56
N PHE A 17 7.43 1.39 0.36
CA PHE A 17 8.02 2.53 1.05
C PHE A 17 7.04 3.70 1.13
N PHE A 18 7.30 4.66 2.02
CA PHE A 18 6.51 5.89 2.11
C PHE A 18 7.18 7.01 1.34
N HIS A 19 6.41 7.75 0.56
CA HIS A 19 6.93 8.88 -0.21
C HIS A 19 5.95 10.05 -0.20
N LYS A 20 6.31 11.12 0.52
CA LYS A 20 5.56 12.38 0.56
C LYS A 20 4.07 12.17 0.96
N GLN A 21 3.17 12.91 0.33
CA GLN A 21 1.75 12.99 0.68
C GLN A 21 0.90 13.29 -0.54
N ASP A 22 -0.38 12.93 -0.46
CA ASP A 22 -1.39 13.33 -1.43
C ASP A 22 -1.86 14.78 -1.21
N LEU A 23 -2.70 15.27 -2.13
CA LEU A 23 -3.18 16.67 -2.12
C LEU A 23 -3.98 17.04 -0.87
N ILE A 24 -4.52 16.05 -0.13
CA ILE A 24 -5.24 16.28 1.13
C ILE A 24 -4.38 16.00 2.37
N GLY A 25 -3.07 15.79 2.19
CA GLY A 25 -2.10 15.70 3.28
C GLY A 25 -1.95 14.31 3.91
N ARG A 26 -2.54 13.26 3.32
CA ARG A 26 -2.33 11.87 3.80
C ARG A 26 -0.96 11.37 3.35
N PRO A 27 -0.18 10.70 4.22
CA PRO A 27 1.02 9.99 3.79
C PRO A 27 0.71 8.98 2.69
N VAL A 28 1.60 8.90 1.70
CA VAL A 28 1.45 7.98 0.58
C VAL A 28 2.40 6.79 0.77
N ALA A 29 1.85 5.59 0.88
CA ALA A 29 2.59 4.35 0.73
C ALA A 29 2.64 3.96 -0.74
N VAL A 30 3.82 3.63 -1.25
CA VAL A 30 4.03 3.17 -2.62
C VAL A 30 4.39 1.69 -2.58
N VAL A 31 3.70 0.89 -3.38
CA VAL A 31 3.96 -0.54 -3.60
C VAL A 31 4.40 -0.72 -5.04
N GLN A 32 5.65 -1.18 -5.24
CA GLN A 32 6.22 -1.41 -6.57
C GLN A 32 6.24 -2.90 -6.88
N MET A 33 5.25 -3.38 -7.62
CA MET A 33 5.10 -4.83 -7.84
C MET A 33 6.24 -5.45 -8.65
N ARG A 34 6.97 -4.68 -9.47
CA ARG A 34 8.19 -5.18 -10.12
C ARG A 34 9.28 -5.65 -9.15
N HIS A 35 9.26 -5.12 -7.93
CA HIS A 35 10.18 -5.45 -6.84
C HIS A 35 9.56 -6.44 -5.86
N PHE A 36 8.48 -7.12 -6.25
CA PHE A 36 7.90 -8.18 -5.45
C PHE A 36 8.98 -9.22 -5.10
N PRO A 37 9.20 -9.52 -3.80
CA PRO A 37 10.35 -10.31 -3.39
C PRO A 37 10.34 -11.73 -3.93
N LYS A 38 11.54 -12.27 -4.15
CA LYS A 38 11.76 -13.69 -4.45
C LYS A 38 12.24 -14.37 -3.17
N PHE A 39 11.31 -14.97 -2.43
CA PHE A 39 11.62 -15.59 -1.15
C PHE A 39 12.51 -16.82 -1.30
N VAL A 40 13.54 -16.91 -0.45
CA VAL A 40 14.46 -18.05 -0.42
C VAL A 40 13.80 -19.26 0.24
N ASP A 41 13.10 -19.03 1.36
CA ASP A 41 12.36 -20.06 2.08
C ASP A 41 11.01 -20.34 1.38
N LYS A 42 10.98 -21.42 0.61
CA LYS A 42 9.78 -21.89 -0.10
C LYS A 42 8.84 -22.74 0.76
N THR A 43 9.18 -23.00 2.02
CA THR A 43 8.34 -23.80 2.92
C THR A 43 7.21 -22.98 3.54
N LYS A 44 7.39 -21.66 3.62
CA LYS A 44 6.39 -20.73 4.15
C LYS A 44 5.43 -20.28 3.07
N SER A 45 4.16 -20.14 3.44
CA SER A 45 3.17 -19.55 2.55
C SER A 45 3.45 -18.05 2.35
N MET A 46 2.93 -17.50 1.24
CA MET A 46 3.02 -16.07 0.98
C MET A 46 2.34 -15.26 2.08
N SER A 47 1.20 -15.73 2.58
CA SER A 47 0.49 -15.07 3.69
C SER A 47 1.31 -15.03 4.97
N ASP A 48 2.05 -16.09 5.30
CA ASP A 48 2.90 -16.13 6.51
C ASP A 48 4.05 -15.13 6.45
N LEU A 49 4.63 -14.94 5.26
CA LEU A 49 5.72 -14.00 5.02
C LEU A 49 5.22 -12.54 4.98
N MET A 50 4.08 -12.32 4.33
CA MET A 50 3.48 -10.99 4.15
C MET A 50 2.85 -10.44 5.43
N GLN A 51 2.28 -11.28 6.29
CA GLN A 51 1.60 -10.83 7.52
C GLN A 51 2.48 -9.93 8.42
N PRO A 52 3.68 -10.37 8.88
CA PRO A 52 4.52 -9.54 9.73
C PRO A 52 5.02 -8.29 9.00
N PHE A 53 5.31 -8.38 7.69
CA PHE A 53 5.72 -7.23 6.88
C PHE A 53 4.61 -6.17 6.75
N ALA A 54 3.38 -6.59 6.42
CA ALA A 54 2.24 -5.69 6.34
C ALA A 54 1.94 -5.02 7.69
N CYS A 55 2.06 -5.76 8.79
CA CYS A 55 1.95 -5.17 10.12
C CYS A 55 3.04 -4.12 10.37
N LEU A 56 4.30 -4.40 10.01
CA LEU A 56 5.39 -3.43 10.16
C LEU A 56 5.13 -2.16 9.36
N VAL A 57 4.74 -2.29 8.08
CA VAL A 57 4.42 -1.14 7.22
C VAL A 57 3.29 -0.30 7.82
N LEU A 58 2.24 -0.92 8.34
CA LEU A 58 1.10 -0.21 8.93
C LEU A 58 1.45 0.43 10.29
N GLU A 59 2.34 -0.17 11.08
CA GLU A 59 2.85 0.46 12.31
C GLU A 59 3.72 1.69 12.00
N ILE A 60 4.56 1.60 10.96
CA ILE A 60 5.33 2.75 10.46
C ILE A 60 4.37 3.85 9.99
N ALA A 61 3.36 3.49 9.20
CA ALA A 61 2.33 4.45 8.77
C ALA A 61 1.65 5.11 9.97
N ARG A 62 1.26 4.34 10.99
CA ARG A 62 0.61 4.84 12.21
C ARG A 62 1.49 5.84 12.95
N GLN A 63 2.80 5.60 12.99
CA GLN A 63 3.77 6.55 13.52
C GLN A 63 3.79 7.84 12.68
N ILE A 64 3.93 7.74 11.36
CA ILE A 64 3.96 8.90 10.45
C ILE A 64 2.69 9.75 10.59
N THR A 65 1.51 9.13 10.65
CA THR A 65 0.23 9.85 10.81
C THR A 65 0.13 10.54 12.17
N ARG A 66 0.65 9.91 13.23
CA ARG A 66 0.69 10.49 14.57
C ARG A 66 1.62 11.70 14.62
N ASP A 67 2.80 11.59 14.03
CA ASP A 67 3.79 12.66 14.04
C ASP A 67 3.29 13.88 13.23
N ARG A 68 2.65 13.65 12.09
CA ARG A 68 1.95 14.70 11.33
C ARG A 68 0.81 15.35 12.10
N THR A 69 0.00 14.56 12.81
CA THR A 69 -1.08 15.10 13.63
C THR A 69 -0.52 16.06 14.69
N ARG A 70 0.55 15.66 15.38
CA ARG A 70 1.23 16.49 16.38
C ARG A 70 1.85 17.76 15.79
N GLU A 71 2.42 17.65 14.59
CA GLU A 71 2.93 18.80 13.85
C GLU A 71 1.80 19.78 13.49
N ASN A 72 0.67 19.26 12.99
CA ASN A 72 -0.49 20.07 12.68
C ASN A 72 -1.08 20.74 13.93
N GLU A 73 -1.13 20.04 15.07
CA GLU A 73 -1.53 20.60 16.37
C GLU A 73 -0.62 21.78 16.77
N LYS A 74 0.70 21.58 16.68
CA LYS A 74 1.69 22.62 17.03
C LYS A 74 1.60 23.84 16.12
N ASN A 75 1.35 23.62 14.83
CA ASN A 75 1.32 24.67 13.83
C ASN A 75 -0.07 25.31 13.63
N GLY A 76 -1.10 24.85 14.36
CA GLY A 76 -2.48 25.29 14.16
C GLY A 76 -3.03 24.97 12.76
N SER A 77 -2.53 23.91 12.12
CA SER A 77 -2.90 23.52 10.76
C SER A 77 -4.22 22.75 10.72
N VAL A 78 -4.97 22.90 9.62
CA VAL A 78 -6.26 22.24 9.38
C VAL A 78 -6.19 21.41 8.08
N PRO A 79 -6.62 20.14 8.09
CA PRO A 79 -7.13 19.39 9.24
C PRO A 79 -6.03 19.02 10.23
N THR A 80 -6.32 19.13 11.52
CA THR A 80 -5.35 18.79 12.58
C THR A 80 -5.06 17.29 12.60
N LEU A 81 -6.11 16.47 12.56
CA LEU A 81 -5.99 15.03 12.60
C LEU A 81 -5.64 14.46 11.23
N VAL A 82 -4.50 13.77 11.15
CA VAL A 82 -4.17 12.88 10.03
C VAL A 82 -4.33 11.45 10.52
N SER A 83 -5.43 10.80 10.13
CA SER A 83 -5.76 9.43 10.58
C SER A 83 -5.69 8.38 9.48
N GLN A 84 -5.41 8.81 8.24
CA GLN A 84 -5.44 7.92 7.07
C GLN A 84 -4.18 8.05 6.22
N ILE A 85 -3.88 6.96 5.52
CA ILE A 85 -2.90 6.93 4.43
C ILE A 85 -3.60 6.71 3.09
N SER A 86 -2.93 7.09 2.01
CA SER A 86 -3.21 6.61 0.65
C SER A 86 -2.15 5.59 0.23
N ILE A 87 -2.55 4.63 -0.59
CA ILE A 87 -1.66 3.59 -1.12
C ILE A 87 -1.66 3.70 -2.64
N ILE A 88 -0.48 3.78 -3.25
CA ILE A 88 -0.29 3.65 -4.69
C ILE A 88 0.32 2.28 -4.97
N ILE A 89 -0.33 1.49 -5.81
CA ILE A 89 0.17 0.19 -6.28
C ILE A 89 0.53 0.34 -7.75
N ASP A 90 1.84 0.36 -8.04
CA ASP A 90 2.35 0.32 -9.40
C ASP A 90 2.55 -1.15 -9.82
N ILE A 91 1.71 -1.60 -10.76
CA ILE A 91 1.76 -2.97 -11.29
C ILE A 91 2.61 -3.08 -12.58
N ALA A 92 3.28 -2.00 -13.01
CA ALA A 92 4.15 -2.05 -14.18
C ALA A 92 5.29 -3.06 -13.96
N LYS A 93 5.41 -4.02 -14.89
CA LYS A 93 6.37 -5.13 -14.82
C LYS A 93 6.22 -6.01 -13.58
N ALA A 94 5.01 -6.09 -13.00
CA ALA A 94 4.73 -7.04 -11.94
C ALA A 94 5.05 -8.47 -12.43
N PRO A 95 5.76 -9.29 -11.63
CA PRO A 95 5.83 -10.71 -11.92
C PRO A 95 4.43 -11.30 -11.87
N PHE A 96 4.19 -12.37 -12.64
CA PHE A 96 2.94 -13.12 -12.52
C PHE A 96 2.93 -13.82 -11.16
N VAL A 97 2.22 -13.24 -10.20
CA VAL A 97 2.02 -13.80 -8.86
C VAL A 97 0.60 -14.34 -8.80
N PRO A 98 0.41 -15.66 -8.59
CA PRO A 98 -0.92 -16.22 -8.36
C PRO A 98 -1.59 -15.49 -7.19
N VAL A 99 -2.89 -15.21 -7.34
CA VAL A 99 -3.67 -14.62 -6.25
C VAL A 99 -3.76 -15.64 -5.12
N ASP A 100 -3.05 -15.37 -4.02
CA ASP A 100 -3.17 -16.13 -2.79
C ASP A 100 -4.36 -15.56 -1.99
N THR A 101 -5.46 -16.33 -1.92
CA THR A 101 -6.64 -15.94 -1.15
C THR A 101 -6.35 -15.83 0.35
N GLY A 102 -5.36 -16.59 0.85
CA GLY A 102 -4.85 -16.49 2.21
C GLY A 102 -4.21 -15.12 2.45
N LEU A 103 -3.45 -14.59 1.48
CA LEU A 103 -2.87 -13.25 1.56
C LEU A 103 -3.97 -12.18 1.67
N VAL A 104 -5.00 -12.26 0.82
CA VAL A 104 -6.11 -11.30 0.86
C VAL A 104 -6.84 -11.35 2.21
N GLN A 105 -7.04 -12.55 2.77
CA GLN A 105 -7.67 -12.71 4.08
C GLN A 105 -6.79 -12.18 5.23
N VAL A 106 -5.46 -12.38 5.17
CA VAL A 106 -4.51 -11.80 6.13
C VAL A 106 -4.59 -10.28 6.11
N ILE A 107 -4.51 -9.66 4.93
CA ILE A 107 -4.60 -8.20 4.80
C ILE A 107 -5.93 -7.72 5.37
N LYS A 108 -7.05 -8.34 4.98
CA LYS A 108 -8.39 -8.01 5.51
C LYS A 108 -8.44 -8.09 7.04
N ASN A 109 -7.87 -9.14 7.64
CA ASN A 109 -7.84 -9.31 9.09
C ASN A 109 -7.02 -8.20 9.76
N ILE A 110 -5.85 -7.86 9.22
CA ILE A 110 -5.00 -6.78 9.75
C ILE A 110 -5.74 -5.45 9.69
N THR A 111 -6.30 -5.08 8.53
CA THR A 111 -6.95 -3.78 8.36
C THR A 111 -8.23 -3.66 9.18
N ASN A 112 -9.04 -4.72 9.30
CA ASN A 112 -10.30 -4.65 10.03
C ASN A 112 -10.10 -4.72 11.55
N ALA A 113 -9.18 -5.56 12.03
CA ALA A 113 -9.03 -5.79 13.46
C ALA A 113 -8.05 -4.82 14.12
N ARG A 114 -7.00 -4.37 13.41
CA ARG A 114 -5.91 -3.58 14.00
C ARG A 114 -5.84 -2.15 13.49
N PHE A 115 -6.23 -1.91 12.23
CA PHE A 115 -6.15 -0.59 11.60
C PHE A 115 -7.48 -0.15 10.94
N PRO A 116 -8.61 -0.23 11.67
CA PRO A 116 -9.93 0.04 11.09
C PRO A 116 -9.99 1.48 10.55
N GLY A 117 -10.39 1.63 9.29
CA GLY A 117 -10.54 2.96 8.66
C GLY A 117 -9.24 3.65 8.26
N PHE A 118 -8.07 3.04 8.52
CA PHE A 118 -6.77 3.68 8.35
C PHE A 118 -6.32 3.84 6.88
N ILE A 119 -6.72 2.93 6.00
CA ILE A 119 -6.45 3.03 4.56
C ILE A 119 -7.57 3.86 3.93
N GLY A 120 -7.32 5.13 3.60
CA GLY A 120 -8.34 6.01 3.03
C GLY A 120 -8.64 5.68 1.56
N SER A 121 -7.59 5.46 0.77
CA SER A 121 -7.70 5.17 -0.67
C SER A 121 -6.56 4.28 -1.15
N VAL A 122 -6.84 3.41 -2.12
CA VAL A 122 -5.87 2.59 -2.84
C VAL A 122 -5.97 2.94 -4.32
N TYR A 123 -4.88 3.37 -4.92
CA TYR A 123 -4.77 3.75 -6.32
C TYR A 123 -3.90 2.73 -7.04
N VAL A 124 -4.45 2.03 -8.02
CA VAL A 124 -3.72 1.06 -8.83
C VAL A 124 -3.41 1.70 -10.17
N VAL A 125 -2.13 1.86 -10.48
CA VAL A 125 -1.64 2.48 -11.72
C VAL A 125 -1.03 1.43 -12.64
N ASN A 126 -0.98 1.72 -13.94
CA ASN A 126 -0.52 0.78 -14.97
C ASN A 126 -1.38 -0.49 -15.07
N PHE A 127 -2.67 -0.38 -14.75
CA PHE A 127 -3.64 -1.48 -14.82
C PHE A 127 -4.14 -1.74 -16.24
N GLY A 128 -3.62 -2.80 -16.87
CA GLY A 128 -4.00 -3.25 -18.20
C GLY A 128 -5.03 -4.38 -18.22
N TRP A 129 -5.53 -4.70 -19.42
CA TRP A 129 -6.53 -5.75 -19.66
C TRP A 129 -6.14 -7.12 -19.07
N MET A 130 -4.85 -7.44 -19.03
CA MET A 130 -4.32 -8.69 -18.50
C MET A 130 -4.63 -8.89 -17.00
N TYR A 131 -4.77 -7.80 -16.23
CA TYR A 131 -5.01 -7.86 -14.79
C TYR A 131 -6.50 -7.85 -14.42
N GLN A 132 -7.40 -7.72 -15.41
CA GLN A 132 -8.85 -7.74 -15.19
C GLN A 132 -9.32 -9.04 -14.53
N GLY A 133 -8.80 -10.19 -14.98
CA GLY A 133 -9.15 -11.49 -14.39
C GLY A 133 -8.76 -11.60 -12.91
N ILE A 134 -7.56 -11.12 -12.56
CA ILE A 134 -7.07 -11.06 -11.18
C ILE A 134 -8.00 -10.19 -10.32
N TRP A 135 -8.39 -9.02 -10.83
CA TRP A 135 -9.32 -8.15 -10.10
C TRP A 135 -10.69 -8.79 -9.84
N GLN A 136 -11.23 -9.55 -10.80
CA GLN A 136 -12.49 -10.27 -10.57
C GLN A 136 -12.37 -11.26 -9.40
N VAL A 137 -11.25 -11.99 -9.29
CA VAL A 137 -10.99 -12.90 -8.17
C VAL A 137 -10.85 -12.15 -6.85
N VAL A 138 -10.05 -11.07 -6.82
CA VAL A 138 -9.83 -10.27 -5.61
C VAL A 138 -11.16 -9.69 -5.08
N LYS A 139 -12.06 -9.23 -5.95
CA LYS A 139 -13.38 -8.72 -5.55
C LYS A 139 -14.23 -9.74 -4.79
N LEU A 140 -14.04 -11.04 -5.01
CA LEU A 140 -14.82 -12.07 -4.30
C LEU A 140 -14.49 -12.11 -2.80
N VAL A 141 -13.30 -11.63 -2.41
CA VAL A 141 -12.81 -11.69 -1.02
C VAL A 141 -12.96 -10.34 -0.29
N LEU A 142 -12.97 -9.23 -1.04
CA LEU A 142 -13.13 -7.89 -0.50
C LEU A 142 -14.57 -7.58 -0.08
N SER A 143 -14.73 -6.83 1.01
CA SER A 143 -16.02 -6.21 1.37
C SER A 143 -16.35 -5.03 0.44
N GLU A 144 -17.61 -4.62 0.36
CA GLU A 144 -18.02 -3.46 -0.44
C GLU A 144 -17.27 -2.18 -0.02
N ASN A 145 -17.09 -1.96 1.28
CA ASN A 145 -16.31 -0.83 1.79
C ASN A 145 -14.83 -0.87 1.33
N ALA A 146 -14.23 -2.05 1.19
CA ALA A 146 -12.87 -2.18 0.69
C ALA A 146 -12.81 -1.96 -0.83
N LYS A 147 -13.79 -2.49 -1.58
CA LYS A 147 -13.91 -2.27 -3.04
C LYS A 147 -14.03 -0.79 -3.37
N ALA A 148 -14.87 -0.05 -2.63
CA ALA A 148 -15.08 1.39 -2.82
C ALA A 148 -13.82 2.25 -2.59
N ARG A 149 -12.78 1.71 -1.94
CA ARG A 149 -11.50 2.40 -1.72
C ARG A 149 -10.49 2.15 -2.83
N VAL A 150 -10.71 1.14 -3.68
CA VAL A 150 -9.80 0.78 -4.77
C VAL A 150 -10.19 1.55 -6.03
N ASN A 151 -9.25 2.32 -6.55
CA ASN A 151 -9.40 3.14 -7.75
C ASN A 151 -8.33 2.72 -8.76
N PHE A 152 -8.73 2.41 -9.98
CA PHE A 152 -7.80 2.17 -11.08
C PHE A 152 -7.62 3.49 -11.80
N VAL A 153 -6.41 4.03 -11.79
CA VAL A 153 -6.13 5.38 -12.30
C VAL A 153 -4.97 5.34 -13.29
N SER A 154 -5.06 6.19 -14.30
CA SER A 154 -3.97 6.48 -15.21
C SER A 154 -2.90 7.33 -14.53
N ASN A 155 -1.73 7.39 -15.16
CA ASN A 155 -0.62 8.24 -14.70
C ASN A 155 -0.97 9.74 -14.73
N GLN A 156 -1.88 10.16 -15.62
CA GLN A 156 -2.37 11.54 -15.66
C GLN A 156 -3.33 11.83 -14.50
N GLU A 157 -4.29 10.94 -14.24
CA GLU A 157 -5.21 11.06 -13.09
C GLU A 157 -4.46 11.00 -11.75
N LEU A 158 -3.32 10.29 -11.69
CA LEU A 158 -2.49 10.27 -10.48
C LEU A 158 -1.98 11.67 -10.09
N LYS A 159 -1.77 12.57 -11.05
CA LYS A 159 -1.36 13.96 -10.80
C LYS A 159 -2.47 14.80 -10.16
N GLU A 160 -3.72 14.34 -10.25
CA GLU A 160 -4.87 14.95 -9.57
C GLU A 160 -5.01 14.44 -8.12
N ILE A 161 -4.20 13.46 -7.72
CA ILE A 161 -4.19 12.86 -6.38
C ILE A 161 -2.94 13.27 -5.62
N VAL A 162 -1.78 13.26 -6.26
CA VAL A 162 -0.49 13.61 -5.69
C VAL A 162 0.15 14.71 -6.53
N ASP A 163 0.60 15.79 -5.88
CA ASP A 163 1.35 16.86 -6.53
C ASP A 163 2.51 16.28 -7.35
N GLU A 164 2.70 16.71 -8.59
CA GLU A 164 3.71 16.17 -9.50
C GLU A 164 5.14 16.28 -8.93
N ARG A 165 5.41 17.26 -8.06
CA ARG A 165 6.70 17.41 -7.35
C ARG A 165 6.92 16.35 -6.27
N ASN A 166 5.83 15.75 -5.80
CA ASN A 166 5.81 14.66 -4.83
C ASN A 166 5.72 13.28 -5.49
N LEU A 167 5.61 13.19 -6.82
CA LEU A 167 5.69 11.93 -7.54
C LEU A 167 7.15 11.49 -7.70
N LEU A 168 7.37 10.16 -7.71
CA LEU A 168 8.68 9.59 -7.91
C LEU A 168 9.19 9.88 -9.32
N ARG A 169 10.23 10.73 -9.41
CA ARG A 169 10.93 10.98 -10.67
C ARG A 169 11.90 9.83 -10.95
N GLY A 170 11.59 9.01 -11.96
CA GLY A 170 12.58 8.16 -12.61
C GLY A 170 12.53 6.65 -12.41
N ASN A 171 11.47 6.05 -11.84
CA ASN A 171 11.36 4.57 -11.79
C ASN A 171 9.93 3.99 -11.76
N MET A 172 8.91 4.81 -11.48
CA MET A 172 7.56 4.51 -11.97
C MET A 172 7.56 4.78 -13.47
N HIS A 173 7.08 3.83 -14.26
CA HIS A 173 6.68 4.17 -15.64
C HIS A 173 5.38 4.97 -15.49
N ILE A 174 5.54 6.27 -15.21
CA ILE A 174 4.49 7.28 -15.30
C ILE A 174 4.34 7.64 -16.77
#